data_AF-A0A925GF93-F1
#
_entry.id   AF-A0A925GF93-F1
#
_cell.length_a   1.000
_cell.length_b   1.000
_cell.length_c   1.000
_cell.angle_alpha   90.00
_cell.angle_beta   90.00
_cell.angle_gamma   90.00
#
_symmetry.space_group_name_H-M   'P 1'
#
loop_
_entity.id
_entity.type
_entity.pdbx_description
1 polymer ?
#
loop_
_entity_poly.entity_id
_entity_poly.type
_entity_poly.pdbx_seq_one_letter_code
_entity_poly.pdbx_strand_id
1 'polypeptide(L)'
;MSNLVNGLNRETFDINQTVFRTGDYGDAAYVIEKGCVEVLVGTDDAPKRVAMLTEGAMFGEVALLDRQPRTATVRALLPTSLVRIDRAHVEELLVRADPVIQYLLRLMLERFRNSSGGVANAEIQAARAAAISQPGMDLHSAAVHTLSLAHDLSDGIANDQLALYYQPIILLHSNALVGFEALVRWDHPKLGLISPDEFIPLAEKTGLIHKIGEWVLQRAISDWKHLRGLCVSDTQHLPFLSVNLSAPELSGAGMAQTVQNHLAAQQMPPHELRIELTET
;
A
#
# COMPACT_ATOMS: atom_id res chain seq x y z
N MET A 1 10.31 -0.03 6.11
CA MET A 1 10.36 1.46 6.26
C MET A 1 11.78 2.06 6.22
N SER A 2 12.81 1.33 5.77
CA SER A 2 14.23 1.72 5.94
C SER A 2 14.90 2.44 4.76
N ASN A 3 14.25 2.58 3.59
CA ASN A 3 14.91 3.13 2.39
C ASN A 3 14.53 4.58 2.02
N LEU A 4 13.56 5.22 2.69
CA LEU A 4 13.22 6.62 2.39
C LEU A 4 14.26 7.61 2.95
N VAL A 5 14.92 7.28 4.06
CA VAL A 5 15.75 8.24 4.82
C VAL A 5 17.19 8.31 4.29
N ASN A 6 17.68 7.26 3.62
CA ASN A 6 19.05 7.21 3.10
C ASN A 6 19.27 7.96 1.77
N GLY A 7 18.20 8.47 1.13
CA GLY A 7 18.27 9.15 -0.17
C GLY A 7 17.98 10.66 -0.14
N LEU A 8 17.70 11.24 1.03
CA LEU A 8 17.39 12.67 1.14
C LEU A 8 18.67 13.51 1.05
N ASN A 9 18.97 13.99 -0.16
CA ASN A 9 20.14 14.81 -0.41
C ASN A 9 19.97 16.17 0.30
N ARG A 10 20.95 16.56 1.10
CA ARG A 10 20.95 17.84 1.81
C ARG A 10 21.73 18.85 1.00
N GLU A 11 21.13 20.01 0.76
CA GLU A 11 21.75 21.12 0.06
C GLU A 11 21.83 22.33 0.98
N THR A 12 23.00 22.98 1.01
CA THR A 12 23.25 24.17 1.82
C THR A 12 23.42 25.38 0.92
N PHE A 13 22.75 26.48 1.28
CA PHE A 13 22.78 27.74 0.55
C PHE A 13 23.23 28.87 1.46
N ASP A 14 24.18 29.67 0.98
CA ASP A 14 24.63 30.88 1.67
C ASP A 14 23.61 32.02 1.54
N ILE A 15 23.80 33.07 2.35
CA ILE A 15 22.96 34.26 2.30
C ILE A 15 22.92 34.87 0.88
N ASN A 16 21.72 35.24 0.43
CA ASN A 16 21.40 35.75 -0.90
C ASN A 16 21.62 34.77 -2.07
N GLN A 17 21.98 33.51 -1.82
CA GLN A 17 22.08 32.51 -2.87
C GLN A 17 20.68 32.11 -3.38
N THR A 18 20.51 32.06 -4.70
CA THR A 18 19.28 31.63 -5.35
C THR A 18 19.22 30.10 -5.39
N VAL A 19 18.11 29.53 -4.93
CA VAL A 19 17.85 28.08 -4.99
C VAL A 19 17.38 27.70 -6.40
N PHE A 20 16.41 28.45 -6.94
CA PHE A 20 15.98 28.38 -8.34
C PHE A 20 15.28 29.69 -8.76
N ARG A 21 15.17 29.93 -10.06
CA ARG A 21 14.51 31.10 -10.65
C ARG A 21 13.17 30.74 -11.28
N THR A 22 12.29 31.73 -11.38
CA THR A 22 11.07 31.64 -12.20
C THR A 22 11.43 31.24 -13.63
N GLY A 23 10.69 30.29 -14.21
CA GLY A 23 10.94 29.78 -15.55
C GLY A 23 11.91 28.59 -15.63
N ASP A 24 12.68 28.31 -14.58
CA ASP A 24 13.51 27.11 -14.55
C ASP A 24 12.63 25.85 -14.61
N TYR A 25 13.07 24.82 -15.34
CA TYR A 25 12.44 23.50 -15.24
C TYR A 25 12.97 22.80 -14.00
N GLY A 26 12.08 22.50 -13.05
CA GLY A 26 12.42 21.85 -11.79
C GLY A 26 11.90 20.43 -11.70
N ASP A 27 12.72 19.53 -11.20
CA ASP A 27 12.42 18.12 -10.96
C ASP A 27 12.44 17.73 -9.47
N ALA A 28 12.49 18.73 -8.57
CA ALA A 28 12.51 18.51 -7.14
C ALA A 28 11.74 19.57 -6.34
N ALA A 29 11.38 19.23 -5.11
CA ALA A 29 10.90 20.12 -4.07
C ALA A 29 11.88 20.14 -2.90
N TYR A 30 11.78 21.14 -2.03
CA TYR A 30 12.71 21.32 -0.91
C TYR A 30 11.94 21.54 0.40
N VAL A 31 12.41 20.91 1.48
CA VAL A 31 11.96 21.18 2.85
C VAL A 31 13.05 21.94 3.58
N ILE A 32 12.69 23.02 4.28
CA ILE A 32 13.64 23.83 5.05
C ILE A 32 13.95 23.11 6.36
N GLU A 33 15.17 22.59 6.49
CA GLU A 33 15.66 21.97 7.72
C GLU A 33 16.16 23.04 8.69
N LYS A 34 16.84 24.09 8.18
CA LYS A 34 17.28 25.27 8.96
C LYS A 34 17.38 26.48 8.04
N GLY A 35 17.12 27.67 8.59
CA GLY A 35 17.30 28.94 7.86
C GLY A 35 15.97 29.55 7.40
N CYS A 36 16.05 30.40 6.38
CA CYS A 36 14.92 31.19 5.91
C CYS A 36 15.11 31.55 4.44
N VAL A 37 14.06 31.42 3.64
CA VAL A 37 14.04 31.79 2.24
C VAL A 37 12.93 32.81 1.96
N GLU A 38 13.15 33.67 0.97
CA GLU A 38 12.10 34.51 0.39
C GLU A 38 11.63 33.96 -0.95
N VAL A 39 10.34 34.11 -1.21
CA VAL A 39 9.70 33.75 -2.48
C VAL A 39 9.37 35.03 -3.22
N LEU A 40 9.89 35.17 -4.44
CA LEU A 40 9.81 36.35 -5.29
C LEU A 40 9.03 36.02 -6.57
N VAL A 41 8.06 36.85 -6.94
CA VAL A 41 7.28 36.75 -8.18
C VAL A 41 7.42 38.06 -8.96
N GLY A 42 7.50 37.97 -10.28
CA GLY A 42 7.68 39.11 -11.17
C GLY A 42 8.87 38.94 -12.11
N THR A 43 9.19 39.99 -12.86
CA THR A 43 10.39 40.05 -13.71
C THR A 43 11.64 40.31 -12.87
N ASP A 44 12.81 39.92 -13.38
CA ASP A 44 14.09 40.12 -12.67
C ASP A 44 14.37 41.60 -12.35
N ASP A 45 13.85 42.52 -13.16
CA ASP A 45 13.99 43.97 -12.97
C ASP A 45 13.07 44.55 -11.87
N ALA A 46 12.01 43.83 -11.48
CA ALA A 46 11.04 44.29 -10.49
C ALA A 46 10.47 43.12 -9.65
N PRO A 47 11.30 42.39 -8.90
CA PRO A 47 10.85 41.24 -8.13
C PRO A 47 10.00 41.69 -6.93
N LYS A 48 8.81 41.10 -6.77
CA LYS A 48 7.95 41.32 -5.61
C LYS A 48 8.03 40.12 -4.67
N ARG A 49 8.41 40.36 -3.41
CA ARG A 49 8.35 39.32 -2.38
C ARG A 49 6.90 39.03 -2.02
N VAL A 50 6.51 37.76 -2.16
CA VAL A 50 5.15 37.28 -1.88
C VAL A 50 5.07 36.45 -0.60
N ALA A 51 6.17 35.82 -0.19
CA ALA A 51 6.22 35.04 1.04
C ALA A 51 7.64 34.97 1.62
N MET A 52 7.73 34.63 2.90
CA MET A 52 8.94 34.17 3.56
C MET A 52 8.64 32.81 4.21
N LEU A 53 9.54 31.85 4.02
CA LEU A 53 9.38 30.49 4.50
C LEU A 53 10.54 30.14 5.43
N THR A 54 10.22 29.48 6.54
CA THR A 54 11.17 29.10 7.60
C THR A 54 11.17 27.59 7.80
N GLU A 55 11.97 27.11 8.76
CA GLU A 55 12.08 25.70 9.14
C GLU A 55 10.72 24.97 9.21
N GLY A 56 10.68 23.77 8.61
CA GLY A 56 9.49 22.94 8.46
C GLY A 56 8.64 23.24 7.22
N ALA A 57 8.79 24.41 6.59
CA ALA A 57 8.07 24.72 5.36
C ALA A 57 8.67 24.00 4.14
N MET A 58 7.81 23.70 3.15
CA MET A 58 8.19 23.13 1.86
C MET A 58 7.94 24.14 0.74
N PHE A 59 8.77 24.10 -0.31
CA PHE A 59 8.56 24.88 -1.52
C PHE A 59 9.02 24.14 -2.79
N GLY A 60 8.49 24.55 -3.94
CA GLY A 60 8.82 23.95 -5.24
C GLY A 60 8.00 22.70 -5.56
N GLU A 61 6.99 22.41 -4.76
CA GLU A 61 6.05 21.29 -4.88
C GLU A 61 5.25 21.34 -6.19
N VAL A 62 4.89 22.53 -6.69
CA VAL A 62 4.11 22.66 -7.94
C VAL A 62 4.83 22.06 -9.15
N ALA A 63 6.14 22.25 -9.25
CA ALA A 63 6.94 21.71 -10.35
C ALA A 63 7.11 20.18 -10.24
N LEU A 64 7.15 19.66 -9.00
CA LEU A 64 7.22 18.22 -8.71
C LEU A 64 6.02 17.47 -9.31
N LEU A 65 4.86 18.11 -9.38
CA LEU A 65 3.60 17.50 -9.83
C LEU A 65 3.46 17.57 -11.36
N ASP A 66 3.78 18.71 -11.95
CA ASP A 66 3.24 19.06 -13.28
C ASP A 66 4.26 19.17 -14.41
N ARG A 67 5.56 19.02 -14.11
CA ARG A 67 6.66 19.32 -15.07
C ARG A 67 6.54 20.74 -15.67
N GLN A 68 5.92 21.65 -14.93
CA GLN A 68 5.79 23.05 -15.31
C GLN A 68 7.05 23.81 -14.87
N PRO A 69 7.42 24.89 -15.59
CA PRO A 69 8.44 25.81 -15.13
C PRO A 69 8.12 26.35 -13.72
N ARG A 70 9.15 26.66 -12.94
CA ARG A 70 9.01 27.31 -11.62
C ARG A 70 8.19 28.59 -11.77
N THR A 71 7.23 28.78 -10.87
CA THR A 71 6.32 29.94 -10.87
C THR A 71 6.85 31.13 -10.08
N ALA A 72 7.95 30.94 -9.34
CA ALA A 72 8.58 31.94 -8.51
C ALA A 72 10.09 31.68 -8.39
N THR A 73 10.83 32.74 -8.08
CA THR A 73 12.24 32.69 -7.72
C THR A 73 12.36 32.52 -6.20
N VAL A 74 13.21 31.62 -5.74
CA VAL A 74 13.45 31.41 -4.30
C VAL A 74 14.91 31.71 -3.96
N ARG A 75 15.12 32.53 -2.92
CA ARG A 75 16.45 32.97 -2.47
C ARG A 75 16.60 32.82 -0.96
N ALA A 76 17.76 32.37 -0.51
CA ALA A 76 18.09 32.27 0.90
C ALA A 76 18.32 33.66 1.51
N LEU A 77 17.64 33.97 2.62
CA LEU A 77 17.85 35.19 3.42
C LEU A 77 18.87 35.00 4.54
N LEU A 78 19.09 33.76 4.95
CA LEU A 78 20.06 33.32 5.94
C LEU A 78 20.78 32.08 5.39
N PRO A 79 21.94 31.68 5.97
CA PRO A 79 22.48 30.35 5.71
C PRO A 79 21.40 29.29 5.92
N THR A 80 21.05 28.56 4.86
CA THR A 80 19.86 27.70 4.81
C THR A 80 20.26 26.28 4.41
N SER A 81 19.80 25.30 5.20
CA SER A 81 19.90 23.86 4.89
C SER A 81 18.55 23.37 4.39
N LEU A 82 18.56 22.72 3.24
CA LEU A 82 17.38 22.18 2.58
C LEU A 82 17.52 20.67 2.42
N VAL A 83 16.41 19.98 2.63
CA VAL A 83 16.26 18.58 2.24
C VAL A 83 15.60 18.55 0.86
N ARG A 84 16.32 18.02 -0.15
CA ARG A 84 15.83 17.88 -1.51
C ARG A 84 14.99 16.60 -1.65
N ILE A 85 13.81 16.74 -2.27
CA ILE A 85 12.88 15.66 -2.59
C ILE A 85 12.78 15.59 -4.12
N ASP A 86 13.44 14.61 -4.73
CA ASP A 86 13.37 14.41 -6.17
C ASP A 86 12.04 13.81 -6.61
N ARG A 87 11.58 14.24 -7.78
CA ARG A 87 10.37 13.71 -8.42
C ARG A 87 10.45 12.21 -8.66
N ALA A 88 11.61 11.71 -9.08
CA ALA A 88 11.80 10.28 -9.35
C ALA A 88 11.50 9.43 -8.11
N HIS A 89 11.94 9.87 -6.93
CA HIS A 89 11.63 9.19 -5.67
C HIS A 89 10.14 9.23 -5.36
N VAL A 90 9.45 10.35 -5.61
CA VAL A 90 7.99 10.45 -5.42
C VAL A 90 7.22 9.59 -6.41
N GLU A 91 7.64 9.55 -7.68
CA GLU A 91 7.04 8.68 -8.70
C GLU A 91 7.23 7.19 -8.34
N GLU A 92 8.40 6.79 -7.86
CA GLU A 92 8.65 5.42 -7.39
C GLU A 92 7.76 5.06 -6.19
N LEU A 93 7.57 5.98 -5.25
CA LEU A 93 6.66 5.77 -4.11
C LEU A 93 5.20 5.70 -4.54
N LEU A 94 4.79 6.51 -5.50
CA LEU A 94 3.45 6.45 -6.08
C LEU A 94 3.22 5.10 -6.75
N VAL A 95 4.15 4.62 -7.58
CA VAL A 95 4.03 3.31 -8.26
C VAL A 95 3.93 2.15 -7.27
N ARG A 96 4.60 2.24 -6.11
CA ARG A 96 4.53 1.23 -5.05
C ARG A 96 3.32 1.35 -4.14
N ALA A 97 2.65 2.50 -4.11
CA ALA A 97 1.45 2.71 -3.30
C ALA A 97 0.29 1.89 -3.88
N ASP A 98 -0.67 1.51 -3.05
CA ASP A 98 -1.88 0.85 -3.55
C ASP A 98 -2.74 1.82 -4.38
N PRO A 99 -3.62 1.31 -5.25
CA PRO A 99 -4.44 2.13 -6.14
C PRO A 99 -5.28 3.19 -5.42
N VAL A 100 -5.72 2.95 -4.17
CA VAL A 100 -6.52 3.91 -3.40
C VAL A 100 -5.67 5.10 -2.98
N ILE A 101 -4.48 4.86 -2.40
CA ILE A 101 -3.55 5.93 -2.03
C ILE A 101 -3.10 6.71 -3.26
N GLN A 102 -2.77 6.02 -4.35
CA GLN A 102 -2.42 6.66 -5.62
C GLN A 102 -3.54 7.58 -6.11
N TYR A 103 -4.79 7.09 -6.09
CA TYR A 103 -5.95 7.86 -6.54
C TYR A 103 -6.23 9.06 -5.62
N LEU A 104 -6.19 8.87 -4.29
CA LEU A 104 -6.37 9.95 -3.31
C LEU A 104 -5.30 11.03 -3.47
N LEU A 105 -4.03 10.64 -3.57
CA LEU A 105 -2.94 11.59 -3.82
C LEU A 105 -3.21 12.34 -5.11
N ARG A 106 -3.55 11.65 -6.20
CA ARG A 106 -3.86 12.31 -7.48
C ARG A 106 -5.01 13.32 -7.36
N LEU A 107 -6.09 12.99 -6.66
CA LEU A 107 -7.20 13.91 -6.39
C LEU A 107 -6.77 15.12 -5.54
N MET A 108 -5.96 14.90 -4.49
CA MET A 108 -5.43 15.99 -3.66
C MET A 108 -4.55 16.91 -4.48
N LEU A 109 -3.70 16.35 -5.34
CA LEU A 109 -2.83 17.10 -6.24
C LEU A 109 -3.64 17.87 -7.30
N GLU A 110 -4.64 17.27 -7.92
CA GLU A 110 -5.56 17.93 -8.86
C GLU A 110 -6.33 19.07 -8.19
N ARG A 111 -6.85 18.87 -6.98
CA ARG A 111 -7.55 19.91 -6.22
C ARG A 111 -6.62 21.03 -5.79
N PHE A 112 -5.39 20.70 -5.38
CA PHE A 112 -4.36 21.68 -5.00
C PHE A 112 -3.96 22.56 -6.20
N ARG A 113 -3.87 21.99 -7.41
CA ARG A 113 -3.63 22.71 -8.67
C ARG A 113 -4.75 23.71 -8.95
N ASN A 114 -6.00 23.33 -8.69
CA ASN A 114 -7.17 24.19 -8.90
C ASN A 114 -7.31 25.28 -7.83
N SER A 115 -6.92 25.01 -6.58
CA SER A 115 -7.01 25.99 -5.48
C SER A 115 -5.85 26.99 -5.44
N SER A 116 -4.67 26.61 -5.92
CA SER A 116 -3.47 27.49 -5.92
C SER A 116 -3.38 28.41 -7.15
N GLY A 117 -4.41 28.42 -8.01
CA GLY A 117 -4.53 29.29 -9.18
C GLY A 117 -4.89 30.74 -8.83
N GLY A 118 -3.99 31.46 -8.16
CA GLY A 118 -4.04 32.92 -8.04
C GLY A 118 -3.50 33.60 -9.30
N VAL A 119 -4.40 34.18 -10.09
CA VAL A 119 -4.22 35.17 -11.18
C VAL A 119 -3.10 34.89 -12.21
N ALA A 120 -3.36 34.01 -13.19
CA ALA A 120 -2.69 34.08 -14.50
C ALA A 120 -3.49 33.38 -15.61
N ASN A 121 -3.99 34.20 -16.54
CA ASN A 121 -4.51 33.95 -17.91
C ASN A 121 -5.39 32.72 -18.20
N ALA A 122 -6.66 33.00 -18.49
CA ALA A 122 -7.69 32.08 -19.00
C ALA A 122 -7.31 31.35 -20.32
N GLU A 123 -6.38 31.88 -21.11
CA GLU A 123 -5.92 31.25 -22.35
C GLU A 123 -4.99 30.04 -22.11
N ILE A 124 -4.25 30.03 -21.00
CA ILE A 124 -3.41 28.88 -20.59
C ILE A 124 -4.30 27.76 -20.04
N GLN A 125 -5.45 28.07 -19.43
CA GLN A 125 -6.43 27.09 -18.96
C GLN A 125 -7.12 26.33 -20.10
N ALA A 126 -7.42 26.98 -21.23
CA ALA A 126 -8.05 26.35 -22.39
C ALA A 126 -7.10 25.37 -23.12
N ALA A 127 -5.82 25.69 -23.23
CA ALA A 127 -4.81 24.78 -23.79
C ALA A 127 -4.42 23.64 -22.82
N ARG A 128 -4.51 23.88 -21.50
CA ARG A 128 -4.25 22.89 -20.43
C ARG A 128 -5.31 21.79 -20.33
N ALA A 129 -6.56 22.08 -20.66
CA ALA A 129 -7.64 21.08 -20.68
C ALA A 129 -7.49 20.06 -21.83
N ALA A 130 -6.80 20.43 -22.91
CA ALA A 130 -6.66 19.59 -24.11
C ALA A 130 -5.46 18.63 -24.08
N ALA A 131 -4.46 18.84 -23.20
CA ALA A 131 -3.20 18.06 -23.20
C ALA A 131 -3.17 16.90 -22.18
N ILE A 132 -4.20 16.73 -21.35
CA ILE A 132 -4.31 15.58 -20.44
C ILE A 132 -5.06 14.46 -21.17
N SER A 133 -4.39 13.82 -22.14
CA SER A 133 -4.86 12.53 -22.65
C SER A 133 -4.88 11.54 -21.48
N GLN A 134 -6.09 11.08 -21.17
CA GLN A 134 -6.48 10.28 -20.01
C GLN A 134 -5.60 9.03 -19.81
N PRO A 135 -4.96 8.92 -18.63
CA PRO A 135 -4.56 7.64 -18.05
C PRO A 135 -5.25 7.43 -16.68
N GLY A 136 -6.19 8.30 -16.30
CA GLY A 136 -6.80 8.33 -14.95
C GLY A 136 -8.07 7.49 -14.77
N MET A 137 -8.68 7.01 -15.86
CA MET A 137 -9.93 6.23 -15.78
C MET A 137 -9.67 4.82 -15.24
N ASP A 138 -8.49 4.25 -15.54
CA ASP A 138 -8.04 2.96 -15.02
C ASP A 138 -7.74 3.01 -13.52
N LEU A 139 -6.99 4.03 -13.07
CA LEU A 139 -6.64 4.18 -11.65
C LEU A 139 -7.86 4.44 -10.75
N HIS A 140 -8.81 5.27 -11.20
CA HIS A 140 -10.06 5.48 -10.46
C HIS A 140 -10.85 4.17 -10.31
N SER A 141 -11.00 3.44 -11.42
CA SER A 141 -11.69 2.15 -11.43
C SER A 141 -11.00 1.13 -10.51
N ALA A 142 -9.67 1.05 -10.56
CA ALA A 142 -8.88 0.17 -9.70
C ALA A 142 -9.05 0.54 -8.21
N ALA A 143 -9.01 1.82 -7.86
CA ALA A 143 -9.22 2.28 -6.48
C ALA A 143 -10.63 1.95 -5.96
N VAL A 144 -11.65 2.20 -6.78
CA VAL A 144 -13.05 1.87 -6.43
C VAL A 144 -13.22 0.35 -6.30
N HIS A 145 -12.62 -0.43 -7.20
CA HIS A 145 -12.65 -1.88 -7.14
C HIS A 145 -12.01 -2.40 -5.84
N THR A 146 -10.81 -1.94 -5.49
CA THR A 146 -10.13 -2.35 -4.24
C THR A 146 -10.95 -1.99 -3.00
N LEU A 147 -11.56 -0.81 -2.95
CA LEU A 147 -12.40 -0.40 -1.83
C LEU A 147 -13.69 -1.24 -1.73
N SER A 148 -14.35 -1.49 -2.86
CA SER A 148 -15.53 -2.37 -2.91
C SER A 148 -15.16 -3.76 -2.43
N LEU A 149 -14.09 -4.33 -2.96
CA LEU A 149 -13.66 -5.69 -2.65
C LEU A 149 -13.29 -5.84 -1.16
N ALA A 150 -12.72 -4.81 -0.53
CA ALA A 150 -12.41 -4.83 0.90
C ALA A 150 -13.68 -4.85 1.76
N HIS A 151 -14.66 -4.04 1.35
CA HIS A 151 -15.96 -3.99 2.01
C HIS A 151 -16.70 -5.33 1.83
N ASP A 152 -16.77 -5.82 0.60
CA ASP A 152 -17.40 -7.09 0.24
C ASP A 152 -16.73 -8.27 0.99
N LEU A 153 -15.40 -8.26 1.19
CA LEU A 153 -14.69 -9.29 1.94
C LEU A 153 -15.08 -9.31 3.41
N SER A 154 -15.19 -8.13 4.04
CA SER A 154 -15.65 -8.02 5.43
C SER A 154 -17.05 -8.60 5.59
N ASP A 155 -17.95 -8.30 4.66
CA ASP A 155 -19.31 -8.85 4.64
C ASP A 155 -19.32 -10.34 4.30
N GLY A 156 -18.44 -10.79 3.41
CA GLY A 156 -18.34 -12.19 2.99
C GLY A 156 -17.93 -13.12 4.11
N ILE A 157 -17.02 -12.69 4.99
CA ILE A 157 -16.65 -13.43 6.21
C ILE A 157 -17.87 -13.65 7.11
N ALA A 158 -18.76 -12.65 7.23
CA ALA A 158 -19.95 -12.73 8.08
C ALA A 158 -21.11 -13.52 7.44
N ASN A 159 -21.12 -13.68 6.12
CA ASN A 159 -22.21 -14.29 5.35
C ASN A 159 -21.83 -15.66 4.76
N ASP A 160 -20.88 -16.38 5.38
CA ASP A 160 -20.44 -17.73 4.97
C ASP A 160 -20.02 -17.83 3.49
N GLN A 161 -19.38 -16.78 2.96
CA GLN A 161 -18.90 -16.75 1.57
C GLN A 161 -17.48 -17.31 1.43
N LEU A 162 -16.82 -17.63 2.52
CA LEU A 162 -15.53 -18.31 2.50
C LEU A 162 -15.73 -19.82 2.41
N ALA A 163 -14.86 -20.48 1.66
CA ALA A 163 -14.80 -21.93 1.54
C ALA A 163 -13.37 -22.43 1.74
N LEU A 164 -13.23 -23.66 2.22
CA LEU A 164 -11.94 -24.37 2.23
C LEU A 164 -11.93 -25.45 1.16
N TYR A 165 -10.92 -25.39 0.32
CA TYR A 165 -10.57 -26.45 -0.62
C TYR A 165 -9.39 -27.20 0.00
N TYR A 166 -9.36 -28.52 -0.19
CA TYR A 166 -8.33 -29.37 0.41
C TYR A 166 -7.47 -30.00 -0.67
N GLN A 167 -6.20 -29.60 -0.74
CA GLN A 167 -5.25 -30.19 -1.67
C GLN A 167 -4.62 -31.44 -1.04
N PRO A 168 -4.76 -32.63 -1.65
CA PRO A 168 -4.19 -33.86 -1.10
C PRO A 168 -2.65 -33.85 -1.11
N ILE A 169 -2.05 -34.33 -0.02
CA ILE A 169 -0.59 -34.52 0.10
C ILE A 169 -0.30 -36.02 0.17
N ILE A 170 0.53 -36.51 -0.77
CA ILE A 170 0.83 -37.93 -0.94
C ILE A 170 2.31 -38.25 -0.75
N LEU A 171 2.61 -39.47 -0.31
CA LEU A 171 3.97 -40.02 -0.33
C LEU A 171 4.36 -40.41 -1.76
N LEU A 172 5.47 -39.88 -2.27
CA LEU A 172 5.89 -40.12 -3.65
C LEU A 172 6.21 -41.59 -3.97
N HIS A 173 6.71 -42.35 -2.99
CA HIS A 173 7.12 -43.74 -3.21
C HIS A 173 5.95 -44.73 -3.18
N SER A 174 4.81 -44.40 -2.55
CA SER A 174 3.66 -45.29 -2.37
C SER A 174 2.35 -44.73 -2.91
N ASN A 175 2.32 -43.46 -3.30
CA ASN A 175 1.12 -42.67 -3.60
C ASN A 175 0.07 -42.69 -2.47
N ALA A 176 0.49 -43.01 -1.24
CA ALA A 176 -0.39 -43.01 -0.09
C ALA A 176 -0.73 -41.58 0.33
N LEU A 177 -2.03 -41.32 0.53
CA LEU A 177 -2.52 -40.06 1.06
C LEU A 177 -2.17 -39.93 2.54
N VAL A 178 -1.42 -38.89 2.90
CA VAL A 178 -0.93 -38.66 4.27
C VAL A 178 -1.42 -37.36 4.88
N GLY A 179 -2.06 -36.50 4.10
CA GLY A 179 -2.59 -35.26 4.64
C GLY A 179 -3.22 -34.38 3.58
N PHE A 180 -3.60 -33.18 4.01
CA PHE A 180 -4.18 -32.16 3.14
C PHE A 180 -3.62 -30.79 3.48
N GLU A 181 -3.60 -29.90 2.49
CA GLU A 181 -3.44 -28.47 2.70
C GLU A 181 -4.80 -27.78 2.58
N ALA A 182 -5.16 -27.00 3.59
CA ALA A 182 -6.36 -26.17 3.61
C ALA A 182 -6.10 -24.86 2.85
N LEU A 183 -6.81 -24.69 1.74
CA LEU A 183 -6.70 -23.54 0.85
C LEU A 183 -8.00 -22.75 0.89
N VAL A 184 -7.93 -21.54 1.43
CA VAL A 184 -9.08 -20.64 1.47
C VAL A 184 -9.48 -20.22 0.06
N ARG A 185 -10.78 -20.07 -0.15
CA ARG A 185 -11.40 -19.55 -1.36
C ARG A 185 -12.52 -18.61 -0.95
N TRP A 186 -12.79 -17.63 -1.79
CA TRP A 186 -13.91 -16.73 -1.56
C TRP A 186 -14.92 -16.88 -2.70
N ASP A 187 -16.08 -17.43 -2.37
CA ASP A 187 -17.22 -17.58 -3.25
C ASP A 187 -18.04 -16.27 -3.25
N HIS A 188 -17.58 -15.30 -4.02
CA HIS A 188 -18.21 -13.98 -4.09
C HIS A 188 -19.53 -14.05 -4.88
N PRO A 189 -20.65 -13.50 -4.38
CA PRO A 189 -21.97 -13.65 -4.99
C PRO A 189 -22.09 -13.07 -6.41
N LYS A 190 -21.36 -12.00 -6.71
CA LYS A 190 -21.32 -11.37 -8.04
C LYS A 190 -20.12 -11.78 -8.92
N LEU A 191 -18.91 -11.85 -8.35
CA LEU A 191 -17.66 -12.08 -9.08
C LEU A 191 -17.31 -13.57 -9.23
N GLY A 192 -18.00 -14.47 -8.51
CA GLY A 192 -17.69 -15.89 -8.50
C GLY A 192 -16.51 -16.20 -7.58
N LEU A 193 -15.76 -17.25 -7.91
CA LEU A 193 -14.63 -17.71 -7.12
C LEU A 193 -13.44 -16.75 -7.26
N ILE A 194 -13.09 -16.05 -6.18
CA ILE A 194 -11.96 -15.12 -6.12
C ILE A 194 -10.72 -15.83 -5.57
N SER A 195 -9.58 -15.61 -6.23
CA SER A 195 -8.29 -16.19 -5.84
C SER A 195 -7.77 -15.58 -4.54
N PRO A 196 -7.13 -16.37 -3.64
CA PRO A 196 -6.40 -15.85 -2.49
C PRO A 196 -5.40 -14.74 -2.83
N ASP A 197 -4.74 -14.82 -4.00
CA ASP A 197 -3.77 -13.81 -4.44
C ASP A 197 -4.39 -12.41 -4.58
N GLU A 198 -5.72 -12.33 -4.75
CA GLU A 198 -6.43 -11.08 -4.90
C GLU A 198 -6.89 -10.51 -3.54
N PHE A 199 -7.41 -11.35 -2.65
CA PHE A 199 -8.03 -10.88 -1.40
C PHE A 199 -7.14 -11.01 -0.16
N ILE A 200 -6.12 -11.88 -0.14
CA ILE A 200 -5.20 -12.00 1.01
C ILE A 200 -4.37 -10.72 1.21
N PRO A 201 -3.75 -10.12 0.18
CA PRO A 201 -3.02 -8.86 0.36
C PRO A 201 -3.93 -7.72 0.85
N LEU A 202 -5.21 -7.75 0.47
CA LEU A 202 -6.21 -6.80 0.93
C LEU A 202 -6.58 -7.04 2.38
N ALA A 203 -6.75 -8.31 2.77
CA ALA A 203 -7.05 -8.70 4.14
C ALA A 203 -5.92 -8.33 5.11
N GLU A 204 -4.66 -8.49 4.70
CA GLU A 204 -3.49 -8.11 5.50
C GLU A 204 -3.47 -6.60 5.75
N LYS A 205 -3.65 -5.79 4.70
CA LYS A 205 -3.66 -4.32 4.80
C LYS A 205 -4.79 -3.77 5.64
N THR A 206 -5.95 -4.43 5.62
CA THR A 206 -7.16 -4.02 6.36
C THR A 206 -7.26 -4.64 7.75
N GLY A 207 -6.37 -5.57 8.11
CA GLY A 207 -6.44 -6.34 9.34
C GLY A 207 -7.55 -7.41 9.36
N LEU A 208 -8.31 -7.57 8.26
CA LEU A 208 -9.29 -8.65 8.12
C LEU A 208 -8.63 -10.03 8.11
N ILE A 209 -7.33 -10.11 7.82
CA ILE A 209 -6.59 -11.38 7.79
C ILE A 209 -6.73 -12.16 9.09
N HIS A 210 -6.77 -11.50 10.25
CA HIS A 210 -6.97 -12.17 11.54
C HIS A 210 -8.32 -12.89 11.64
N LYS A 211 -9.39 -12.28 11.11
CA LYS A 211 -10.72 -12.89 11.10
C LYS A 211 -10.77 -14.07 10.13
N ILE A 212 -10.10 -13.94 8.98
CA ILE A 212 -9.98 -15.03 8.01
C ILE A 212 -9.20 -16.19 8.63
N GLY A 213 -8.06 -15.94 9.27
CA GLY A 213 -7.27 -16.96 9.95
C GLY A 213 -8.04 -17.73 11.00
N GLU A 214 -8.78 -17.04 11.86
CA GLU A 214 -9.63 -17.67 12.87
C GLU A 214 -10.71 -18.53 12.22
N TRP A 215 -11.40 -18.01 11.20
CA TRP A 215 -12.40 -18.76 10.44
C TRP A 215 -11.80 -20.00 9.77
N VAL A 216 -10.64 -19.86 9.11
CA VAL A 216 -9.91 -20.93 8.43
C VAL A 216 -9.50 -22.01 9.43
N LEU A 217 -8.91 -21.64 10.57
CA LEU A 217 -8.52 -22.59 11.61
C LEU A 217 -9.72 -23.36 12.16
N GLN A 218 -10.79 -22.65 12.52
CA GLN A 218 -11.99 -23.27 13.04
C GLN A 218 -12.57 -24.27 12.04
N ARG A 219 -12.68 -23.88 10.76
CA ARG A 219 -13.24 -24.72 9.70
C ARG A 219 -12.34 -25.91 9.38
N ALA A 220 -11.04 -25.69 9.22
CA ALA A 220 -10.05 -26.71 8.90
C ALA A 220 -10.01 -27.81 9.98
N ILE A 221 -9.95 -27.42 11.26
CA ILE A 221 -9.91 -28.35 12.38
C ILE A 221 -11.25 -29.12 12.49
N SER A 222 -12.38 -28.48 12.20
CA SER A 222 -13.69 -29.14 12.15
C SER A 222 -13.75 -30.20 11.05
N ASP A 223 -13.33 -29.85 9.84
CA ASP A 223 -13.39 -30.71 8.67
C ASP A 223 -12.34 -31.85 8.75
N TRP A 224 -11.26 -31.66 9.52
CA TRP A 224 -10.22 -32.68 9.73
C TRP A 224 -10.77 -34.02 10.21
N LYS A 225 -11.80 -34.02 11.06
CA LYS A 225 -12.42 -35.27 11.55
C LYS A 225 -12.85 -36.20 10.42
N HIS A 226 -13.36 -35.63 9.33
CA HIS A 226 -13.76 -36.40 8.16
C HIS A 226 -12.55 -36.74 7.27
N LEU A 227 -11.71 -35.75 6.98
CA LEU A 227 -10.55 -35.89 6.09
C LEU A 227 -9.51 -36.89 6.61
N ARG A 228 -9.32 -36.94 7.93
CA ARG A 228 -8.40 -37.86 8.60
C ARG A 228 -8.69 -39.33 8.26
N GLY A 229 -9.97 -39.69 8.08
CA GLY A 229 -10.38 -41.05 7.73
C GLY A 229 -9.99 -41.48 6.30
N LEU A 230 -9.64 -40.53 5.43
CA LEU A 230 -9.15 -40.79 4.08
C LEU A 230 -7.64 -41.04 4.04
N CYS A 231 -6.92 -40.60 5.09
CA CYS A 231 -5.47 -40.69 5.16
C CYS A 231 -5.03 -42.07 5.65
N VAL A 232 -3.89 -42.54 5.13
CA VAL A 232 -3.20 -43.69 5.68
C VAL A 232 -2.60 -43.31 7.03
N SER A 233 -2.79 -44.16 8.03
CA SER A 233 -2.22 -44.01 9.37
C SER A 233 -1.41 -45.26 9.69
N ASP A 234 -0.09 -45.15 9.65
CA ASP A 234 0.83 -46.21 10.03
C ASP A 234 1.87 -45.71 11.06
N THR A 235 2.77 -46.58 11.50
CA THR A 235 3.78 -46.22 12.51
C THR A 235 4.81 -45.20 12.03
N GLN A 236 4.92 -44.98 10.72
CA GLN A 236 5.90 -44.08 10.09
C GLN A 236 5.25 -42.78 9.59
N HIS A 237 3.95 -42.79 9.28
CA HIS A 237 3.23 -41.67 8.68
C HIS A 237 1.95 -41.39 9.45
N LEU A 238 1.98 -40.29 10.21
CA LEU A 238 0.82 -39.76 10.90
C LEU A 238 0.06 -38.80 9.97
N PRO A 239 -1.27 -38.95 9.84
CA PRO A 239 -2.10 -38.01 9.11
C PRO A 239 -1.92 -36.58 9.60
N PHE A 240 -1.89 -35.62 8.69
CA PHE A 240 -1.81 -34.21 9.06
C PHE A 240 -2.65 -33.30 8.18
N LEU A 241 -2.98 -32.13 8.72
CA LEU A 241 -3.62 -31.02 8.03
C LEU A 241 -2.72 -29.79 8.10
N SER A 242 -2.33 -29.27 6.95
CA SER A 242 -1.61 -28.01 6.81
C SER A 242 -2.60 -26.84 6.71
N VAL A 243 -2.36 -25.79 7.47
CA VAL A 243 -3.10 -24.51 7.41
C VAL A 243 -2.12 -23.37 7.20
N ASN A 244 -2.38 -22.55 6.19
CA ASN A 244 -1.60 -21.36 5.88
C ASN A 244 -1.95 -20.22 6.83
N LEU A 245 -0.95 -19.60 7.45
CA LEU A 245 -1.07 -18.39 8.25
C LEU A 245 0.02 -17.39 7.84
N SER A 246 -0.34 -16.11 7.83
CA SER A 246 0.58 -15.01 7.55
C SER A 246 1.39 -14.59 8.78
N ALA A 247 2.53 -13.93 8.56
CA ALA A 247 3.36 -13.41 9.63
C ALA A 247 2.63 -12.42 10.58
N PRO A 248 1.76 -11.51 10.09
CA PRO A 248 0.93 -10.67 10.95
C PRO A 248 0.01 -11.48 11.87
N GLU A 249 -0.62 -12.55 11.36
CA GLU A 249 -1.51 -13.40 12.17
C GLU A 249 -0.78 -14.10 13.31
N LEU A 250 0.39 -14.68 13.03
CA LEU A 250 1.20 -15.36 14.05
C LEU A 250 1.78 -14.41 15.09
N SER A 251 2.03 -13.15 14.71
CA SER A 251 2.49 -12.10 15.62
C SER A 251 1.38 -11.55 16.51
N GLY A 252 0.12 -11.87 16.21
CA GLY A 252 -1.04 -11.45 16.98
C GLY A 252 -1.04 -12.02 18.40
N ALA A 253 -1.31 -11.16 19.39
CA ALA A 253 -1.43 -11.61 20.77
C ALA A 253 -2.57 -12.62 20.91
N GLY A 254 -2.27 -13.80 21.47
CA GLY A 254 -3.27 -14.84 21.76
C GLY A 254 -3.47 -15.90 20.67
N MET A 255 -2.82 -15.80 19.51
CA MET A 255 -2.98 -16.76 18.41
C MET A 255 -2.67 -18.21 18.84
N ALA A 256 -1.58 -18.41 19.59
CA ALA A 256 -1.24 -19.73 20.14
C ALA A 256 -2.35 -20.29 21.05
N GLN A 257 -3.00 -19.44 21.85
CA GLN A 257 -4.11 -19.83 22.70
C GLN A 257 -5.36 -20.17 21.87
N THR A 258 -5.64 -19.40 20.83
CA THR A 258 -6.73 -19.66 19.88
C THR A 258 -6.57 -21.03 19.22
N VAL A 259 -5.38 -21.34 18.71
CA VAL A 259 -5.06 -22.66 18.14
C VAL A 259 -5.27 -23.77 19.16
N GLN A 260 -4.74 -23.63 20.37
CA GLN A 260 -4.93 -24.61 21.45
C GLN A 260 -6.42 -24.84 21.78
N ASN A 261 -7.21 -23.77 21.84
CA ASN A 261 -8.63 -23.84 22.13
C ASN A 261 -9.40 -24.60 21.05
N HIS A 262 -9.13 -24.33 19.77
CA HIS A 262 -9.78 -25.05 18.66
C HIS A 262 -9.37 -26.53 18.61
N LEU A 263 -8.09 -26.84 18.80
CA LEU A 263 -7.59 -28.22 18.88
C LEU A 263 -8.28 -28.98 20.02
N ALA A 264 -8.37 -28.37 21.20
CA ALA A 264 -9.03 -28.98 22.36
C ALA A 264 -10.52 -29.19 22.13
N ALA A 265 -11.22 -28.19 21.57
CA ALA A 265 -12.66 -28.27 21.29
C ALA A 265 -13.02 -29.41 20.32
N GLN A 266 -12.15 -29.68 19.34
CA GLN A 266 -12.36 -30.75 18.35
C GLN A 266 -11.60 -32.04 18.66
N GLN A 267 -10.86 -32.09 19.77
CA GLN A 267 -10.01 -33.23 20.17
C GLN A 267 -8.99 -33.63 19.10
N MET A 268 -8.50 -32.65 18.34
CA MET A 268 -7.46 -32.87 17.33
C MET A 268 -6.09 -32.94 18.03
N PRO A 269 -5.31 -34.01 17.85
CA PRO A 269 -3.96 -34.08 18.40
C PRO A 269 -3.09 -32.97 17.80
N PRO A 270 -2.33 -32.18 18.61
CA PRO A 270 -1.57 -31.05 18.10
C PRO A 270 -0.55 -31.39 17.00
N HIS A 271 -0.01 -32.62 17.00
CA HIS A 271 0.95 -33.07 15.99
C HIS A 271 0.31 -33.37 14.62
N GLU A 272 -1.02 -33.45 14.54
CA GLU A 272 -1.75 -33.60 13.27
C GLU A 272 -2.02 -32.24 12.62
N LEU A 273 -1.80 -31.10 13.30
CA LEU A 273 -1.92 -29.77 12.71
C LEU A 273 -0.53 -29.24 12.33
N ARG A 274 -0.35 -28.85 11.07
CA ARG A 274 0.83 -28.13 10.59
C ARG A 274 0.43 -26.70 10.26
N ILE A 275 1.22 -25.76 10.74
CA ILE A 275 1.09 -24.35 10.38
C ILE A 275 2.16 -24.04 9.34
N GLU A 276 1.73 -23.55 8.19
CA GLU A 276 2.61 -23.08 7.13
C GLU A 276 2.65 -21.56 7.16
N LEU A 277 3.86 -21.00 7.20
CA LEU A 277 4.07 -19.56 7.15
C LEU A 277 4.08 -19.14 5.69
N THR A 278 3.17 -18.26 5.32
CA THR A 278 3.21 -17.61 4.00
C THR A 278 4.31 -16.55 4.00
N GLU A 279 5.25 -16.66 3.05
CA GLU A 279 6.26 -15.63 2.81
C GLU A 279 5.62 -14.54 1.93
N THR A 280 5.21 -13.42 2.54
CA THR A 280 4.61 -12.26 1.87
C THR A 280 5.59 -11.10 1.68
#